data_AF-A0AAV4HPY3-F1
#
_entry.id   AF-A0AAV4HPY3-F1
#
_cell.length_a   1.000
_cell.length_b   1.000
_cell.length_c   1.000
_cell.angle_alpha   90.00
_cell.angle_beta   90.00
_cell.angle_gamma   90.00
#
_symmetry.space_group_name_H-M   'P 1'
#
loop_
_entity.id
_entity.type
_entity.pdbx_description
1 polymer ?
#
loop_
_entity_poly.entity_id
_entity_poly.type
_entity_poly.pdbx_seq_one_letter_code
_entity_poly.pdbx_strand_id
1 'polypeptide(L)' 'MATVFWVSRGVIFLDVLPKGESVSADRYCETFDRLRHAVRRKRPGLFRSGVVLQHDNSNLHMAKRTREWLERY' A
#
# COMPACT_ATOMS: atom_id res chain seq x y z
N MET A 1 -5.90 11.17 -8.45
CA MET A 1 -4.88 11.12 -7.37
C MET A 1 -3.93 9.98 -7.66
N ALA A 2 -2.66 10.04 -7.27
CA ALA A 2 -1.71 8.94 -7.46
C ALA A 2 -1.14 8.47 -6.11
N THR A 3 -1.14 7.16 -5.90
CA THR A 3 -0.57 6.51 -4.71
C THR A 3 0.68 5.74 -5.13
N VAL A 4 1.82 6.11 -4.56
CA VAL A 4 3.13 5.56 -4.95
C VAL A 4 3.77 4.88 -3.74
N PHE A 5 4.20 3.64 -3.90
CA PHE A 5 5.00 2.93 -2.91
C PHE A 5 6.40 2.64 -3.47
N TRP A 6 7.40 2.91 -2.65
CA TRP A 6 8.80 2.82 -3.03
C TRP A 6 9.65 2.39 -1.83
N VAL A 7 10.87 1.95 -2.14
CA VAL A 7 11.93 1.67 -1.16
C VAL A 7 13.20 2.41 -1.59
N SER A 8 14.25 2.39 -0.76
CA SER A 8 15.53 3.03 -1.10
C SER A 8 16.11 2.62 -2.46
N ARG A 9 15.75 1.42 -2.96
CA ARG A 9 16.15 0.91 -4.27
C ARG A 9 15.19 1.27 -5.43
N GLY A 10 14.22 2.15 -5.21
CA GLY A 10 13.28 2.66 -6.20
C GLY A 10 11.81 2.27 -5.99
N VAL A 11 10.96 2.70 -6.93
CA VAL A 11 9.50 2.51 -6.90
C VAL A 11 9.13 1.03 -7.07
N ILE A 12 8.18 0.55 -6.26
CA ILE A 12 7.66 -0.81 -6.29
C ILE A 12 6.30 -0.83 -6.99
N PHE A 13 5.43 0.10 -6.64
CA PHE A 13 4.03 0.11 -7.07
C PHE A 13 3.50 1.53 -7.24
N LEU A 14 2.65 1.70 -8.25
CA LEU A 14 1.95 2.94 -8.56
C LEU A 14 0.50 2.57 -8.84
N ASP A 15 -0.43 3.20 -8.12
CA ASP A 15 -1.86 3.14 -8.40
C ASP A 15 -2.36 4.55 -8.71
N VAL A 16 -2.95 4.71 -9.89
CA VAL A 16 -3.48 6.00 -10.35
C VAL A 16 -4.99 5.90 -10.34
N LEU A 17 -5.63 6.77 -9.54
CA LEU A 17 -7.08 6.88 -9.56
C LEU A 17 -7.54 7.68 -10.78
N PRO A 18 -8.63 7.22 -11.42
CA PRO A 18 -9.33 8.00 -12.43
C PRO A 18 -9.66 9.41 -11.93
N LYS A 19 -9.76 10.33 -12.88
CA LYS A 19 -10.12 11.72 -12.59
C LYS A 19 -11.54 11.77 -12.00
N GLY A 20 -11.69 12.47 -10.87
CA GLY A 20 -12.98 12.62 -10.19
C GLY A 20 -13.26 11.55 -9.12
N GLU A 21 -12.42 10.53 -9.00
CA GLU A 21 -12.53 9.54 -7.93
C GLU A 21 -11.75 9.93 -6.67
N SER A 22 -12.37 9.67 -5.52
CA SER A 22 -11.78 9.86 -4.19
C SER A 22 -11.32 8.52 -3.63
N VAL A 23 -10.25 8.52 -2.83
CA VAL A 23 -9.81 7.31 -2.14
C VAL A 23 -10.72 7.01 -0.96
N SER A 24 -11.28 5.81 -0.95
CA SER A 24 -11.93 5.21 0.21
C SER A 24 -10.96 4.28 0.94
N ALA A 25 -11.26 3.98 2.21
CA ALA A 25 -10.48 3.01 2.99
C ALA A 25 -10.48 1.62 2.31
N ASP A 26 -11.61 1.20 1.73
CA ASP A 26 -11.73 -0.08 1.00
C ASP A 26 -10.80 -0.14 -0.20
N ARG A 27 -10.80 0.91 -1.02
CA ARG A 27 -9.93 1.01 -2.19
C ARG A 27 -8.45 1.03 -1.78
N TYR A 28 -8.15 1.64 -0.64
CA TYR A 28 -6.81 1.64 -0.09
C TYR A 28 -6.38 0.24 0.38
N CYS A 29 -7.27 -0.56 0.97
CA CYS A 29 -6.99 -1.97 1.28
C CYS A 29 -6.75 -2.81 0.02
N GLU A 30 -7.53 -2.62 -1.05
CA GLU A 30 -7.27 -3.29 -2.35
C GLU A 30 -5.92 -2.88 -2.96
N THR A 31 -5.50 -1.64 -2.72
CA THR A 31 -4.18 -1.13 -3.12
C THR A 31 -3.08 -1.89 -2.36
N PHE A 32 -3.28 -2.17 -1.08
CA PHE A 32 -2.34 -2.95 -0.29
C PHE A 32 -2.26 -4.42 -0.72
N ASP A 33 -3.37 -5.06 -1.09
CA ASP A 33 -3.34 -6.41 -1.66
C ASP A 33 -2.47 -6.44 -2.92
N ARG A 34 -2.66 -5.49 -3.84
CA ARG A 34 -1.84 -5.34 -5.05
C ARG A 34 -0.38 -5.01 -4.73
N LEU A 35 -0.13 -4.15 -3.74
CA LEU A 35 1.21 -3.83 -3.26
C LEU A 35 1.94 -5.07 -2.73
N ARG A 36 1.29 -5.90 -1.90
CA ARG A 36 1.88 -7.13 -1.35
C ARG A 36 2.32 -8.07 -2.47
N HIS A 37 1.50 -8.22 -3.50
CA HIS A 37 1.86 -8.98 -4.71
C HIS A 37 3.05 -8.36 -5.45
N ALA A 38 3.08 -7.02 -5.60
CA ALA A 38 4.17 -6.31 -6.25
C ALA A 38 5.50 -6.45 -5.49
N VAL A 39 5.48 -6.34 -4.16
CA VAL A 39 6.65 -6.55 -3.29
C VAL A 39 7.17 -7.97 -3.45
N ARG A 40 6.30 -8.98 -3.36
CA ARG A 40 6.69 -10.39 -3.52
C ARG A 40 7.34 -10.67 -4.88
N ARG A 41 6.85 -10.05 -5.96
CA ARG A 41 7.39 -10.23 -7.32
C ARG A 41 8.67 -9.44 -7.58
N LYS A 42 8.69 -8.15 -7.23
CA LYS A 42 9.79 -7.23 -7.59
C LYS A 42 10.91 -7.20 -6.57
N ARG A 43 10.60 -7.49 -5.30
CA ARG A 43 11.54 -7.44 -4.16
C ARG A 43 11.40 -8.70 -3.27
N PRO A 44 11.60 -9.91 -3.81
CA PRO A 44 11.37 -11.16 -3.07
C PRO A 44 12.21 -11.27 -1.79
N GLY A 45 13.43 -10.74 -1.77
CA GLY A 45 14.27 -10.70 -0.56
C GLY A 45 13.65 -9.87 0.56
N LEU A 46 13.12 -8.68 0.23
CA LEU A 46 12.44 -7.79 1.17
C LEU A 46 11.17 -8.43 1.72
N PHE A 47 10.43 -9.16 0.88
CA PHE A 47 9.24 -9.89 1.32
C PHE A 47 9.56 -10.96 2.37
N ARG A 48 10.71 -11.62 2.27
CA ARG A 48 11.14 -12.66 3.22
C ARG A 48 11.69 -12.09 4.53
N SER A 49 12.34 -10.93 4.50
CA SER A 49 12.93 -10.30 5.68
C SER A 49 11.91 -9.55 6.56
N GLY A 50 10.68 -9.40 6.09
CA GLY A 50 9.70 -8.49 6.68
C GLY A 50 9.81 -7.08 6.11
N VAL A 51 8.69 -6.36 6.13
CA VAL A 51 8.56 -5.01 5.58
C VAL A 51 7.94 -4.10 6.63
N VAL A 52 8.57 -2.97 6.88
CA VAL A 52 7.96 -1.89 7.66
C VAL A 52 7.30 -0.91 6.68
N LEU A 53 5.99 -0.71 6.85
CA LEU A 53 5.26 0.28 6.07
C LEU A 53 5.38 1.65 6.76
N GLN A 54 5.87 2.65 6.02
CA GLN A 54 5.82 4.05 6.42
C GLN A 54 4.83 4.80 5.52
N HIS A 55 3.84 5.42 6.15
CA HIS A 55 2.82 6.26 5.51
C HIS A 55 2.35 7.33 6.51
N ASP A 56 1.65 8.35 6.03
CA ASP A 56 1.12 9.42 6.86
C ASP A 56 -0.14 9.00 7.65
N ASN A 57 -0.45 9.74 8.70
CA ASN A 57 -1.58 9.48 9.60
C ASN A 57 -2.91 10.04 9.08
N SER A 58 -3.12 10.12 7.76
CA SER A 58 -4.40 10.55 7.18
C SER A 58 -5.55 9.71 7.73
N ASN A 59 -6.74 10.32 7.87
CA ASN A 59 -7.94 9.64 8.36
C ASN A 59 -8.26 8.35 7.60
N LEU A 60 -7.95 8.31 6.29
CA LEU A 60 -8.12 7.12 5.46
C LEU A 60 -7.15 6.00 5.85
N HIS A 61 -5.91 6.34 6.18
CA HIS A 61 -4.86 5.40 6.56
C HIS A 61 -5.02 4.89 7.99
N MET A 62 -5.62 5.71 8.85
CA MET A 62 -5.95 5.38 10.23
C MET A 62 -7.34 4.77 10.40
N ALA A 63 -8.11 4.64 9.31
CA ALA A 63 -9.42 4.01 9.33
C ALA A 63 -9.32 2.59 9.88
N LYS A 64 -10.33 2.18 10.66
CA LYS A 64 -10.39 0.85 11.29
C LYS A 64 -10.11 -0.28 10.28
N ARG A 65 -10.75 -0.21 9.11
CA ARG A 65 -10.60 -1.20 8.05
C ARG A 65 -9.17 -1.31 7.51
N THR A 66 -8.46 -0.19 7.43
CA THR A 66 -7.06 -0.16 6.99
C THR A 66 -6.14 -0.74 8.05
N ARG A 67 -6.38 -0.46 9.33
CA ARG A 67 -5.63 -1.08 10.44
C ARG A 67 -5.85 -2.58 10.51
N GLU A 68 -7.10 -3.04 10.41
CA GLU A 68 -7.43 -4.46 10.38
C GLU A 68 -6.74 -5.20 9.22
N TRP A 69 -6.59 -4.54 8.07
CA TRP A 69 -5.83 -5.11 6.94
C TRP A 69 -4.34 -5.26 7.28
N LEU A 70 -3.73 -4.24 7.91
CA LEU A 70 -2.31 -4.23 8.27
C LEU A 70 -1.99 -5.27 9.36
N GLU A 71 -2.87 -5.46 10.33
CA GLU A 71 -2.72 -6.43 11.43
C GLU A 71 -2.88 -7.89 10.98
N ARG A 72 -3.42 -8.12 9.78
CA ARG A 72 -3.63 -9.49 9.25
C ARG A 72 -2.33 -10.21 8.87
N TYR A 73 -1.22 -9.49 8.73
CA TYR A 73 0.04 -9.99 8.17
C TYR A 73 1.25 -9.55 8.97
#